data_AF-A0A968TUY0-F1
#
_entry.id   AF-A0A968TUY0-F1
#
_cell.length_a   1.000
_cell.length_b   1.000
_cell.length_c   1.000
_cell.angle_alpha   90.00
_cell.angle_beta   90.00
_cell.angle_gamma   90.00
#
_symmetry.space_group_name_H-M   'P 1'
#
loop_
_entity.id
_entity.type
_entity.pdbx_description
1 polymer ?
#
loop_
_entity_poly.entity_id
_entity_poly.type
_entity_poly.pdbx_seq_one_letter_code
_entity_poly.pdbx_strand_id
1 'polypeptide(L)'
;MPKFFNTAGPCRPEWHYMLPPERRLPGVRGLIDQRHFFVIHAPRQSGKTTCFETLADRLTAEGRYAALLTTCETGQKLEPDLEGSIAAVLDTLRQRAASRSPSRCVRRRSTAGSARD
;
A
#
# COMPACT_ATOMS: atom_id res chain seq x y z
N MET A 1 -0.76 -15.19 24.97
CA MET A 1 -0.91 -13.83 25.54
C MET A 1 -2.29 -13.30 25.21
N PRO A 2 -2.97 -12.60 26.14
CA PRO A 2 -4.20 -11.89 25.83
C PRO A 2 -3.93 -10.73 24.87
N LYS A 3 -4.92 -10.37 24.04
CA LYS A 3 -4.83 -9.21 23.14
C LYS A 3 -4.79 -7.90 23.95
N PHE A 4 -4.26 -6.83 23.36
CA PHE A 4 -4.19 -5.50 23.97
C PHE A 4 -4.57 -4.38 22.99
N PHE A 5 -4.82 -3.16 23.49
CA PHE A 5 -5.09 -2.00 22.63
C PHE A 5 -3.78 -1.36 22.19
N ASN A 6 -3.63 -1.11 20.89
CA ASN A 6 -2.49 -0.40 20.33
C ASN A 6 -2.87 1.04 19.93
N THR A 7 -2.03 2.00 20.32
CA THR A 7 -2.20 3.43 20.02
C THR A 7 -1.11 3.98 19.10
N ALA A 8 -0.08 3.19 18.76
CA ALA A 8 1.04 3.62 17.94
C ALA A 8 1.40 2.60 16.85
N GLY A 9 1.61 3.07 15.62
CA GLY A 9 1.94 2.18 14.49
C GLY A 9 0.76 1.34 13.98
N PRO A 10 1.02 0.35 13.10
CA PRO A 10 -0.03 -0.48 12.52
C PRO A 10 -0.62 -1.46 13.53
N CYS A 11 -1.92 -1.72 13.42
CA CYS A 11 -2.58 -2.72 14.25
C CYS A 11 -2.54 -4.11 13.61
N ARG A 12 -2.23 -5.14 14.40
CA ARG A 12 -2.17 -6.54 13.95
C ARG A 12 -3.27 -7.35 14.65
N PRO A 13 -4.15 -8.06 13.91
CA PRO A 13 -5.28 -8.76 14.51
C PRO A 13 -4.86 -9.92 15.43
N GLU A 14 -3.64 -10.44 15.29
CA GLU A 14 -3.06 -11.48 16.13
C GLU A 14 -2.78 -10.97 17.55
N TRP A 15 -2.40 -9.69 17.68
CA TRP A 15 -1.93 -9.10 18.95
C TRP A 15 -2.90 -8.06 19.51
N HIS A 16 -3.67 -7.38 18.66
CA HIS A 16 -4.44 -6.21 19.04
C HIS A 16 -5.96 -6.40 18.96
N TYR A 17 -6.70 -5.77 19.86
CA TYR A 17 -8.14 -5.60 19.70
C TYR A 17 -8.41 -4.68 18.50
N MET A 18 -9.20 -5.17 17.53
CA MET A 18 -9.48 -4.47 16.29
C MET A 18 -10.97 -4.49 15.96
N LEU A 19 -11.46 -3.33 15.51
CA LEU A 19 -12.71 -3.25 14.76
C LEU A 19 -12.41 -3.44 13.28
N PRO A 20 -13.34 -4.00 12.48
CA PRO A 20 -13.17 -4.11 11.02
C PRO A 20 -12.87 -2.74 10.41
N PRO A 21 -11.66 -2.51 9.87
CA PRO A 21 -11.25 -1.19 9.40
C PRO A 21 -12.04 -0.74 8.16
N GLU A 22 -12.62 -1.67 7.40
CA GLU A 22 -13.40 -1.38 6.18
C GLU A 22 -14.64 -0.55 6.49
N ARG A 23 -15.22 -0.71 7.70
CA ARG A 23 -16.37 0.11 8.13
C ARG A 23 -16.04 1.60 8.24
N ARG A 24 -14.75 1.95 8.34
CA ARG A 24 -14.27 3.34 8.42
C ARG A 24 -14.12 3.99 7.05
N LEU A 25 -14.29 3.23 5.96
CA LEU A 25 -14.12 3.67 4.58
C LEU A 25 -15.41 3.55 3.75
N PRO A 26 -16.53 4.16 4.19
CA PRO A 26 -17.79 4.08 3.44
C PRO A 26 -17.62 4.70 2.04
N GLY A 27 -18.15 4.05 1.01
CA GLY A 27 -18.13 4.56 -0.37
C GLY A 27 -16.80 4.41 -1.13
N VAL A 28 -15.67 4.18 -0.44
CA VAL A 28 -14.35 4.04 -1.06
C VAL A 28 -14.31 2.93 -2.12
N ARG A 29 -15.04 1.84 -1.89
CA ARG A 29 -15.14 0.76 -2.88
C ARG A 29 -15.72 1.22 -4.22
N GLY A 30 -16.80 2.01 -4.18
CA GLY A 30 -17.41 2.56 -5.40
C GLY A 30 -16.43 3.44 -6.17
N LEU A 31 -15.65 4.27 -5.46
CA LEU A 31 -14.62 5.11 -6.06
C LEU A 31 -13.52 4.27 -6.73
N ILE A 32 -13.07 3.18 -6.10
CA ILE A 32 -12.08 2.26 -6.68
C ILE A 32 -12.63 1.59 -7.94
N ASP A 33 -13.84 1.03 -7.88
CA ASP A 33 -14.45 0.35 -9.02
C ASP A 33 -14.70 1.33 -10.20
N GLN A 34 -14.90 2.62 -9.91
CA GLN A 34 -15.00 3.71 -10.91
C GLN A 34 -13.65 4.32 -11.32
N ARG A 35 -12.52 3.83 -10.78
CA ARG A 35 -11.16 4.32 -11.06
C ARG A 35 -10.91 5.78 -10.67
N HIS A 36 -11.55 6.24 -9.59
CA HIS A 36 -11.36 7.58 -9.06
C HIS A 36 -10.27 7.64 -7.99
N PHE A 37 -9.60 8.79 -7.93
CA PHE A 37 -8.74 9.14 -6.80
C PHE A 37 -9.60 9.66 -5.65
N PHE A 38 -9.17 9.40 -4.42
CA PHE A 38 -9.84 9.88 -3.22
C PHE A 38 -8.83 10.23 -2.14
N VAL A 39 -9.23 11.16 -1.27
CA VAL A 39 -8.43 11.62 -0.13
C VAL A 39 -9.17 11.29 1.15
N ILE A 40 -8.43 10.86 2.18
CA ILE A 40 -8.99 10.62 3.50
C ILE A 40 -8.45 11.67 4.46
N HIS A 41 -9.33 12.54 4.92
CA HIS A 41 -9.06 13.47 6.01
C HIS A 41 -9.34 12.77 7.34
N ALA A 42 -8.29 12.49 8.12
CA ALA A 42 -8.45 11.94 9.48
C ALA A 42 -7.32 12.40 10.42
N PRO A 43 -7.58 12.55 11.73
CA PRO A 43 -6.60 12.98 12.73
C PRO A 43 -5.35 12.08 12.80
N ARG A 44 -4.22 12.59 13.32
CA ARG A 44 -3.02 11.76 13.55
C ARG A 44 -3.37 10.53 14.40
N GLN A 45 -2.72 9.41 14.12
CA GLN A 45 -2.90 8.13 14.85
C GLN A 45 -4.33 7.55 14.82
N SER A 46 -5.20 8.00 13.91
CA SER A 46 -6.56 7.45 13.74
C SER A 46 -6.63 6.05 13.07
N GLY A 47 -5.49 5.39 12.88
CA GLY A 47 -5.40 4.09 12.23
C GLY A 47 -5.54 4.11 10.70
N LYS A 48 -5.24 5.24 10.03
CA LYS A 48 -5.23 5.35 8.55
C LYS A 48 -4.38 4.27 7.89
N THR A 49 -3.15 4.09 8.37
CA THR A 49 -2.20 3.10 7.83
C THR A 49 -2.80 1.69 7.92
N THR A 50 -3.28 1.29 9.10
CA THR A 50 -3.97 0.01 9.30
C THR A 50 -5.16 -0.14 8.33
N CYS A 51 -5.97 0.91 8.15
CA CYS A 51 -7.14 0.83 7.26
C CYS A 51 -6.73 0.61 5.79
N PHE A 52 -5.72 1.33 5.31
CA PHE A 52 -5.23 1.16 3.95
C PHE A 52 -4.49 -0.15 3.72
N GLU A 53 -3.73 -0.65 4.72
CA GLU A 53 -3.09 -1.97 4.65
C GLU A 53 -4.14 -3.07 4.50
N THR A 54 -5.15 -3.09 5.38
CA THR A 54 -6.23 -4.08 5.29
C THR A 54 -7.03 -3.95 3.99
N LEU A 55 -7.30 -2.73 3.53
CA LEU A 55 -7.97 -2.52 2.24
C LEU A 55 -7.15 -3.08 1.08
N ALA A 56 -5.84 -2.81 1.02
CA ALA A 56 -4.97 -3.32 -0.03
C ALA A 56 -4.88 -4.86 -0.02
N ASP A 57 -4.75 -5.45 1.17
CA ASP A 57 -4.70 -6.91 1.32
C ASP A 57 -5.99 -7.56 0.83
N ARG A 58 -7.15 -6.97 1.19
CA ARG A 58 -8.46 -7.46 0.75
C ARG A 58 -8.66 -7.31 -0.75
N LEU A 59 -8.35 -6.14 -1.33
CA LEU A 59 -8.44 -5.91 -2.78
C LEU A 59 -7.60 -6.91 -3.57
N THR A 60 -6.42 -7.22 -3.04
CA THR A 60 -5.49 -8.19 -3.63
C THR A 60 -6.00 -9.62 -3.49
N ALA A 61 -6.53 -9.99 -2.32
CA ALA A 61 -7.11 -11.30 -2.06
C ALA A 61 -8.36 -11.59 -2.91
N GLU A 62 -9.14 -10.55 -3.25
CA GLU A 62 -10.27 -10.66 -4.18
C GLU A 62 -9.85 -11.00 -5.62
N GLY A 63 -8.55 -10.90 -5.96
CA GLY A 63 -7.98 -11.30 -7.24
C GLY A 63 -8.31 -10.39 -8.42
N ARG A 64 -9.21 -9.41 -8.24
CA ARG A 64 -9.57 -8.40 -9.27
C ARG A 64 -8.58 -7.25 -9.36
N TYR A 65 -7.90 -6.96 -8.26
CA TYR A 65 -6.93 -5.86 -8.16
C TYR A 65 -5.60 -6.38 -7.66
N ALA A 66 -4.52 -5.73 -8.07
CA ALA A 66 -3.23 -5.83 -7.41
C ALA A 66 -3.01 -4.49 -6.67
N ALA A 67 -3.31 -4.47 -5.38
CA ALA A 67 -3.27 -3.24 -4.60
C ALA A 67 -1.95 -3.12 -3.82
N LEU A 68 -1.34 -1.94 -3.89
CA LEU A 68 -0.09 -1.65 -3.21
C LEU A 68 -0.27 -0.43 -2.30
N LEU A 69 0.18 -0.55 -1.05
CA LEU A 69 0.34 0.58 -0.16
C LEU A 69 1.82 0.97 -0.07
N THR A 70 2.12 2.23 -0.40
CA THR A 70 3.46 2.81 -0.31
C THR A 70 3.45 4.15 0.45
N THR A 71 4.63 4.67 0.78
CA THR A 71 4.82 5.98 1.41
C THR A 71 5.63 6.90 0.48
N CYS A 72 5.33 8.19 0.51
CA CYS A 72 6.12 9.23 -0.16
C CYS A 72 7.13 9.90 0.78
N GLU A 73 7.14 9.53 2.07
CA GLU A 73 8.03 10.13 3.08
C GLU A 73 9.53 9.89 2.78
N THR A 74 9.86 8.86 2.00
CA THR A 74 11.24 8.61 1.56
C THR A 74 11.78 9.70 0.66
N GLY A 75 10.93 10.26 -0.22
CA GLY A 75 11.30 11.37 -1.08
C GLY A 75 11.44 12.70 -0.33
N GLN A 76 10.60 12.95 0.68
CA GLN A 76 10.63 14.20 1.47
C GLN A 76 11.97 14.43 2.18
N LYS A 77 12.70 13.35 2.53
CA LYS A 77 13.99 13.45 3.22
C LYS A 77 15.13 13.97 2.36
N LEU A 78 14.94 14.01 1.04
CA LEU A 78 15.96 14.36 0.06
C LEU A 78 15.78 15.77 -0.53
N GLU A 79 14.77 16.52 -0.08
CA GLU A 79 14.59 17.90 -0.53
C GLU A 79 15.85 18.74 -0.24
N PRO A 80 16.30 19.58 -1.20
CA PRO A 80 15.62 19.97 -2.44
C PRO A 80 15.92 19.12 -3.69
N ASP A 81 16.61 17.97 -3.57
CA ASP A 81 16.92 17.10 -4.71
C ASP A 81 15.67 16.37 -5.23
N LEU A 82 15.00 16.99 -6.22
CA LEU A 82 13.79 16.46 -6.81
C LEU A 82 14.01 15.10 -7.49
N GLU A 83 15.13 14.92 -8.19
CA GLU A 83 15.40 13.67 -8.91
C GLU A 83 15.63 12.53 -7.93
N GLY A 84 16.45 12.76 -6.90
CA GLY A 84 16.65 11.83 -5.79
C GLY A 84 15.36 11.52 -5.04
N SER A 85 14.52 12.53 -4.76
CA SER A 85 13.22 12.34 -4.11
C SER A 85 12.30 11.42 -4.91
N ILE A 86 12.18 11.64 -6.23
CA ILE A 86 11.36 10.81 -7.11
C ILE A 86 11.92 9.39 -7.18
N ALA A 87 13.24 9.24 -7.36
CA ALA A 87 13.90 7.94 -7.41
C ALA A 87 13.65 7.13 -6.13
N ALA A 88 13.76 7.75 -4.95
CA ALA A 88 13.52 7.10 -3.67
C ALA A 88 12.08 6.59 -3.51
N VAL A 89 11.09 7.35 -3.96
CA VAL A 89 9.67 6.93 -3.93
C VAL A 89 9.45 5.76 -4.89
N LEU A 90 10.00 5.83 -6.11
CA LEU A 90 9.88 4.77 -7.10
C LEU A 90 10.55 3.47 -6.63
N ASP A 91 11.72 3.54 -6.00
CA ASP A 91 12.39 2.37 -5.44
C ASP A 91 11.62 1.75 -4.28
N THR A 92 11.03 2.58 -3.41
CA THR A 92 10.14 2.11 -2.35
C THR A 92 8.94 1.36 -2.94
N LEU A 93 8.34 1.90 -4.01
CA LEU A 93 7.23 1.28 -4.72
C LEU A 93 7.64 -0.06 -5.34
N ARG A 94 8.79 -0.13 -6.02
CA ARG A 94 9.33 -1.37 -6.61
C ARG A 94 9.57 -2.45 -5.56
N GLN A 95 10.21 -2.10 -4.44
CA GLN A 95 10.50 -3.03 -3.36
C GLN A 95 9.22 -3.60 -2.75
N ARG A 96 8.21 -2.76 -2.50
CA ARG A 96 6.91 -3.22 -1.99
C ARG A 96 6.15 -4.06 -3.01
N ALA A 97 6.20 -3.70 -4.29
CA ALA A 97 5.59 -4.51 -5.34
C ALA A 97 6.22 -5.91 -5.41
N ALA A 98 7.54 -6.00 -5.30
CA ALA A 98 8.25 -7.29 -5.30
C ALA A 98 7.87 -8.19 -4.11
N SER A 99 7.64 -7.62 -2.92
CA SER A 99 7.30 -8.40 -1.71
C SER A 99 5.83 -8.79 -1.60
N ARG A 100 4.92 -8.06 -2.26
CA ARG A 100 3.46 -8.26 -2.17
C ARG A 100 2.79 -8.77 -3.44
N SER A 101 3.52 -8.90 -4.55
CA SER A 101 2.91 -9.29 -5.83
C SER A 101 2.30 -10.69 -5.74
N PRO A 102 1.01 -10.85 -6.07
CA PRO A 102 0.44 -12.17 -6.35
C PRO A 102 1.24 -12.84 -7.46
N SER A 103 1.40 -14.16 -7.39
CA SER A 103 2.13 -14.97 -8.38
C SER A 103 1.71 -14.68 -9.84
N ARG A 104 0.47 -14.19 -10.03
CA ARG A 104 -0.15 -13.84 -11.32
C ARG A 104 0.26 -12.47 -11.88
N CYS A 105 0.77 -11.55 -11.06
CA CYS A 105 1.22 -10.21 -11.48
C CYS A 105 2.70 -10.14 -11.83
N VAL A 106 3.50 -11.16 -11.47
CA VAL A 106 4.88 -11.27 -11.93
C VAL A 106 4.87 -11.64 -13.42
N ARG A 107 4.70 -10.64 -14.28
CA ARG A 107 4.94 -10.81 -15.71
C ARG A 107 6.41 -11.20 -15.87
N ARG A 108 6.64 -12.40 -16.42
CA ARG A 108 7.94 -12.87 -16.92
C ARG A 108 8.62 -11.70 -17.62
N ARG A 109 9.83 -11.33 -17.18
CA ARG A 109 10.72 -10.57 -18.06
C ARG A 109 10.86 -11.44 -19.31
N SER A 110 10.23 -11.07 -20.42
CA SER A 110 10.69 -11.56 -21.70
C SER A 110 12.11 -11.03 -21.82
N THR A 111 13.09 -11.91 -21.73
CA THR A 111 14.44 -11.66 -22.22
C THR A 111 14.32 -11.46 -23.73
N ALA A 112 13.89 -10.27 -24.15
CA ALA A 112 13.98 -9.85 -25.53
C ALA A 112 15.42 -9.41 -25.77
N GLY A 113 16.18 -10.34 -26.33
CA GLY A 113 17.28 -10.10 -27.27
C GLY A 113 18.29 -9.02 -26.91
N SER A 114 19.39 -9.46 -26.31
CA SER A 114 20.71 -8.97 -26.71
C SER A 114 20.88 -9.21 -28.21
N ALA A 115 20.65 -8.20 -29.03
CA ALA A 115 21.19 -8.12 -30.38
C ALA A 115 22.10 -6.89 -30.40
N ARG A 116 23.41 -7.16 -30.23
CA ARG A 116 24.46 -6.27 -30.71
C ARG A 116 24.51 -6.49 -32.22
N ASP A 117 24.42 -5.42 -32.98
CA ASP A 117 25.10 -5.22 -34.26
C ASP A 117 25.67 -3.80 -34.23
#